data_AF-A0A914CX11-F1
#
_entry.id   AF-A0A914CX11-F1
#
_cell.length_a   1.000
_cell.length_b   1.000
_cell.length_c   1.000
_cell.angle_alpha   90.00
_cell.angle_beta   90.00
_cell.angle_gamma   90.00
#
_symmetry.space_group_name_H-M   'P 1'
#
loop_
_entity.id
_entity.type
_entity.pdbx_description
1 polymer ?
#
loop_
_entity_poly.entity_id
_entity_poly.type
_entity_poly.pdbx_seq_one_letter_code
_entity_poly.pdbx_strand_id
1 'polypeptide(L)'
;MLSSEFTNSWPARKLWVSPDGQPNYEYLRTKYGKCIVPALSADGYVYEEISLEKYLDDMENCTHKAKLYLKDWHFQSTAMHKPVYDLPLFLRFDWINQESWTSDVSNPFGGDYRFVYIGAKGQNSIVML
;
A
#
# COMPACT_ATOMS: atom_id res chain seq x y z
N MET A 1 -12.91 -6.37 15.88
CA MET A 1 -11.73 -5.80 15.19
C MET A 1 -10.48 -6.38 15.82
N LEU A 2 -9.42 -6.62 15.03
CA LEU A 2 -8.11 -7.00 15.59
C LEU A 2 -7.57 -5.84 16.44
N SER A 3 -6.98 -6.15 17.60
CA SER A 3 -6.33 -5.17 18.47
C SER A 3 -5.16 -4.50 17.74
N SER A 4 -4.89 -3.21 18.03
CA SER A 4 -3.73 -2.51 17.47
C SER A 4 -2.40 -3.18 17.84
N GLU A 5 -2.37 -3.89 18.97
CA GLU A 5 -1.22 -4.65 19.48
C GLU A 5 -0.60 -5.60 18.44
N PHE A 6 -1.43 -6.22 17.58
CA PHE A 6 -0.97 -7.12 16.53
C PHE A 6 -0.18 -6.43 15.41
N THR A 7 -0.27 -5.10 15.34
CA THR A 7 0.29 -4.28 14.25
C THR A 7 1.22 -3.19 14.75
N ASN A 8 1.38 -3.02 16.08
CA ASN A 8 2.22 -1.98 16.69
C ASN A 8 3.71 -2.17 16.39
N SER A 9 4.16 -3.38 16.09
CA SER A 9 5.54 -3.67 15.72
C SER A 9 5.87 -3.28 14.27
N TRP A 10 4.85 -3.16 13.41
CA TRP A 10 5.03 -3.02 11.96
C TRP A 10 5.80 -1.76 11.58
N PRO A 11 6.87 -1.86 10.76
CA PRO A 11 7.58 -0.70 10.27
C PRO A 11 6.67 0.34 9.58
N ALA A 12 5.67 -0.08 8.82
CA ALA A 12 4.72 0.83 8.18
C ALA A 12 3.95 1.69 9.19
N ARG A 13 3.52 1.13 10.34
CA ARG A 13 2.87 1.93 11.39
C ARG A 13 3.79 3.01 11.97
N LYS A 14 5.10 2.77 11.97
CA LYS A 14 6.10 3.66 12.58
C LYS A 14 6.69 4.67 11.59
N LEU A 15 6.74 4.31 10.31
CA LEU A 15 7.47 5.06 9.29
C LEU A 15 6.54 5.72 8.27
N TRP A 16 5.40 5.11 7.95
CA TRP A 16 4.48 5.62 6.93
C TRP A 16 3.43 6.56 7.51
N VAL A 17 3.31 6.63 8.83
CA VAL A 17 2.34 7.47 9.54
C VAL A 17 3.11 8.41 10.47
N SER A 18 2.82 9.71 10.41
CA SER A 18 3.39 10.73 11.29
C SER A 18 2.69 10.72 12.67
N PRO A 19 3.27 11.37 13.70
CA PRO A 19 2.71 11.37 15.06
C PRO A 19 1.28 11.94 15.18
N ASP A 20 0.85 12.77 14.23
CA ASP A 20 -0.49 13.33 14.11
C ASP A 20 -1.49 12.40 13.38
N GLY A 21 -1.05 11.20 13.00
CA GLY A 21 -1.88 10.20 12.32
C GLY A 21 -2.02 10.40 10.82
N GLN A 22 -1.32 11.38 10.23
CA GLN A 22 -1.30 11.59 8.78
C GLN A 22 -0.27 10.70 8.09
N PRO A 23 -0.33 10.54 6.76
CA PRO A 23 0.77 9.95 5.99
C PRO A 23 2.07 10.71 6.21
N ASN A 24 3.15 9.98 6.42
CA ASN A 24 4.50 10.54 6.41
C ASN A 24 4.94 10.75 4.95
N TYR A 25 4.49 11.85 4.34
CA TYR A 25 4.72 12.17 2.94
C TYR A 25 6.22 12.22 2.60
N GLU A 26 7.06 12.79 3.47
CA GLU A 26 8.51 12.89 3.25
C GLU A 26 9.16 11.50 3.15
N TYR A 27 8.86 10.60 4.10
CA TYR A 27 9.39 9.24 4.08
C TYR A 27 8.93 8.48 2.84
N LEU A 28 7.63 8.56 2.52
CA LEU A 28 7.04 7.83 1.40
C LEU A 28 7.59 8.31 0.05
N ARG A 29 7.73 9.63 -0.15
CA ARG A 29 8.38 10.20 -1.34
C ARG A 29 9.83 9.74 -1.46
N THR A 30 10.60 9.87 -0.37
CA THR A 30 12.02 9.51 -0.37
C THR A 30 12.23 8.02 -0.66
N LYS A 31 11.39 7.17 -0.08
CA LYS A 31 11.57 5.71 -0.16
C LYS A 31 10.95 5.09 -1.41
N TYR A 32 9.80 5.57 -1.83
CA TYR A 32 8.94 4.94 -2.83
C TYR A 32 8.45 5.90 -3.92
N GLY A 33 8.84 7.17 -3.92
CA GLY A 33 8.29 8.19 -4.82
C GLY A 33 8.42 7.87 -6.31
N LYS A 34 9.49 7.13 -6.69
CA LYS A 34 9.74 6.68 -8.06
C LYS A 34 8.89 5.48 -8.49
N CYS A 35 8.21 4.80 -7.57
CA CYS A 35 7.34 3.68 -7.91
C CYS A 35 6.16 4.20 -8.74
N ILE A 36 5.87 3.51 -9.84
CA ILE A 36 4.65 3.75 -10.61
C ILE A 36 3.54 2.95 -9.94
N VAL A 37 2.46 3.63 -9.62
CA VAL A 37 1.34 3.08 -8.83
C VAL A 37 0.02 3.31 -9.55
N PRO A 38 -0.92 2.35 -9.45
CA PRO A 38 -2.26 2.48 -9.99
C PRO A 38 -3.14 3.36 -9.08
N ALA A 39 -3.70 4.43 -9.64
CA ALA A 39 -4.67 5.30 -8.98
C ALA A 39 -6.04 5.17 -9.65
N LEU A 40 -7.08 4.91 -8.85
CA LEU A 40 -8.44 4.66 -9.33
C LEU A 40 -9.47 5.62 -8.73
N SER A 41 -10.48 5.99 -9.49
CA SER A 41 -11.66 6.68 -8.95
C SER A 41 -12.55 5.70 -8.16
N ALA A 42 -13.33 6.23 -7.21
CA ALA A 42 -14.23 5.43 -6.37
C ALA A 42 -15.24 4.58 -7.15
N ASP A 43 -15.63 5.02 -8.35
CA ASP A 43 -16.53 4.32 -9.27
C ASP A 43 -15.80 3.36 -10.23
N GLY A 44 -14.46 3.33 -10.21
CA GLY A 44 -13.63 2.47 -11.04
C GLY A 44 -13.52 2.87 -12.51
N TYR A 45 -14.14 3.98 -12.94
CA TYR A 45 -14.12 4.42 -14.34
C TYR A 45 -12.83 5.14 -14.74
N VAL A 46 -12.10 5.71 -13.78
CA VAL A 46 -10.81 6.36 -14.01
C VAL A 46 -9.71 5.45 -13.46
N TYR A 47 -8.74 5.16 -14.32
CA TYR A 47 -7.51 4.44 -13.99
C TYR A 47 -6.33 5.23 -14.55
N GLU A 48 -5.35 5.53 -13.70
CA GLU A 48 -4.10 6.17 -14.11
C GLU A 48 -2.90 5.49 -13.46
N GLU A 49 -1.82 5.32 -14.23
CA GLU A 49 -0.51 4.95 -13.71
C GLU A 49 0.32 6.23 -13.54
N ILE A 50 0.64 6.55 -12.29
CA ILE A 50 1.37 7.77 -11.91
C ILE A 50 2.50 7.43 -10.95
N SER A 51 3.52 8.29 -10.84
CA SER A 51 4.50 8.13 -9.78
C SER A 51 3.86 8.35 -8.42
N LEU A 52 4.27 7.57 -7.41
CA LEU A 52 3.78 7.74 -6.06
C LEU A 52 4.07 9.14 -5.53
N GLU A 53 5.22 9.74 -5.89
CA GLU A 53 5.54 11.12 -5.54
C GLU A 53 4.44 12.10 -6.00
N LYS A 54 4.03 12.01 -7.26
CA LYS A 54 2.97 12.86 -7.81
C LYS A 54 1.62 12.61 -7.14
N TYR A 55 1.30 11.34 -6.87
CA TYR A 55 0.08 10.99 -6.15
C TYR A 55 0.04 11.59 -4.74
N LEU A 56 1.16 11.51 -4.01
CA LEU A 56 1.32 12.09 -2.68
C LEU A 56 1.22 13.63 -2.71
N ASP A 57 1.79 14.29 -3.73
CA ASP A 57 1.65 15.73 -3.94
C ASP A 57 0.19 16.14 -4.16
N ASP A 58 -0.53 15.41 -5.00
CA ASP A 58 -1.95 15.65 -5.25
C ASP A 58 -2.79 15.50 -3.98
N MET A 59 -2.44 14.50 -3.15
CA MET A 59 -3.10 14.21 -1.88
C MET A 59 -2.79 15.26 -0.81
N GLU A 60 -1.52 15.68 -0.65
CA GLU A 60 -1.10 16.71 0.30
C GLU A 60 -1.70 18.09 -0.04
N ASN A 61 -1.82 18.41 -1.33
CA ASN A 61 -2.39 19.68 -1.82
C ASN A 61 -3.91 19.62 -2.04
N CYS A 62 -4.59 18.53 -1.68
CA CYS A 62 -6.04 18.34 -1.83
C CYS A 62 -6.57 18.65 -3.25
N THR A 63 -5.85 18.24 -4.30
CA THR A 63 -6.25 18.51 -5.70
C THR A 63 -7.43 17.63 -6.12
N HIS A 64 -8.00 17.83 -7.31
CA HIS A 64 -9.07 16.97 -7.83
C HIS A 64 -8.66 15.49 -7.91
N LYS A 65 -7.36 15.20 -8.07
CA LYS A 65 -6.79 13.84 -8.09
C LYS A 65 -6.68 13.22 -6.70
N ALA A 66 -6.77 14.01 -5.62
CA ALA A 66 -6.93 13.48 -4.26
C ALA A 66 -8.23 12.67 -4.08
N LYS A 67 -9.17 12.74 -5.03
CA LYS A 67 -10.36 11.87 -5.07
C LYS A 67 -10.06 10.44 -5.53
N LEU A 68 -8.88 10.20 -6.11
CA LEU A 68 -8.43 8.86 -6.50
C LEU A 68 -7.85 8.14 -5.28
N TYR A 69 -8.06 6.83 -5.21
CA TYR A 69 -7.40 5.96 -4.26
C TYR A 69 -6.39 5.07 -4.99
N LEU A 70 -5.23 4.88 -4.38
CA LEU A 70 -4.24 3.91 -4.81
C LEU A 70 -4.66 2.53 -4.29
N LYS A 71 -4.65 1.53 -5.17
CA LYS A 71 -4.80 0.11 -4.82
C LYS A 71 -3.77 -0.70 -5.59
N ASP A 72 -2.68 -1.06 -4.93
CA ASP A 72 -1.54 -1.70 -5.58
C ASP A 72 -1.23 -3.06 -4.96
N TRP A 73 -1.36 -4.10 -5.77
CA TRP A 73 -1.04 -5.50 -5.45
C TRP A 73 0.40 -5.91 -5.75
N HIS A 74 1.14 -5.11 -6.53
CA HIS A 74 2.55 -5.36 -6.85
C HIS A 74 3.49 -4.53 -5.99
N PHE A 75 2.98 -3.58 -5.21
CA PHE A 75 3.79 -2.66 -4.42
C PHE A 75 4.76 -3.41 -3.48
N GLN A 76 4.33 -4.53 -2.90
CA GLN A 76 5.20 -5.29 -2.02
C GLN A 76 6.35 -5.98 -2.76
N SER A 77 6.07 -6.65 -3.88
CA SER A 77 7.08 -7.35 -4.66
C SER A 77 8.04 -6.39 -5.40
N THR A 78 7.54 -5.24 -5.84
CA THR A 78 8.30 -4.29 -6.68
C THR A 78 8.97 -3.16 -5.90
N ALA A 79 8.36 -2.69 -4.80
CA ALA A 79 8.84 -1.53 -4.05
C ALA A 79 9.46 -1.87 -2.70
N MET A 80 9.22 -3.07 -2.15
CA MET A 80 9.68 -3.42 -0.80
C MET A 80 10.85 -4.41 -0.82
N HIS A 81 12.07 -3.90 -0.71
CA HIS A 81 13.26 -4.73 -0.46
C HIS A 81 13.29 -5.36 0.95
N LYS A 82 12.49 -4.83 1.89
CA LYS A 82 12.35 -5.31 3.26
C LYS A 82 10.87 -5.31 3.66
N PRO A 83 10.40 -6.30 4.44
CA PRO A 83 9.02 -6.33 4.90
C PRO A 83 8.71 -5.10 5.75
N VAL A 84 7.58 -4.46 5.48
CA VAL A 84 7.08 -3.29 6.22
C VAL A 84 5.93 -3.63 7.18
N TYR A 85 5.52 -4.90 7.23
CA TYR A 85 4.58 -5.47 8.17
C TYR A 85 4.88 -6.95 8.39
N ASP A 86 4.29 -7.53 9.45
CA ASP A 86 4.41 -8.94 9.79
C ASP A 86 3.03 -9.55 10.05
N LEU A 87 2.73 -10.71 9.47
CA LEU A 87 1.46 -11.39 9.72
C LEU A 87 1.44 -11.99 11.14
N PRO A 88 0.36 -11.79 11.92
CA PRO A 88 0.10 -12.55 13.14
C PRO A 88 0.10 -14.06 12.86
N LEU A 89 0.50 -14.88 13.83
CA LEU A 89 0.69 -16.33 13.65
C LEU A 89 -0.51 -17.05 13.02
N PHE A 90 -1.74 -16.64 13.36
CA PHE A 90 -2.96 -17.24 12.81
C PHE A 90 -3.26 -16.84 11.35
N LEU A 91 -2.65 -15.77 10.83
CA LEU A 91 -2.70 -15.37 9.40
C LEU A 91 -1.47 -15.85 8.62
N ARG A 92 -0.45 -16.38 9.29
CA ARG A 92 0.75 -16.92 8.61
C ARG A 92 0.49 -18.22 7.88
N PHE A 93 -0.62 -18.92 8.15
CA PHE A 93 -1.07 -20.01 7.29
C PHE A 93 -1.72 -19.44 6.04
N ASP A 94 -0.89 -18.76 5.25
CA ASP A 94 -1.26 -18.12 4.00
C ASP A 94 -1.17 -19.15 2.88
N TRP A 95 -2.16 -20.05 2.86
CA TRP A 95 -2.26 -21.18 1.93
C TRP A 95 -2.28 -20.77 0.45
N ILE A 96 -2.39 -19.47 0.13
CA ILE A 96 -2.31 -18.98 -1.24
C ILE A 96 -0.93 -18.40 -1.51
N ASN A 97 -0.35 -17.60 -0.60
CA ASN A 97 0.99 -17.02 -0.80
C ASN A 97 2.14 -17.97 -0.45
N GLN A 98 1.88 -19.13 0.18
CA GLN A 98 2.92 -20.12 0.52
C GLN A 98 3.01 -21.30 -0.43
N GLU A 99 2.21 -21.30 -1.50
CA GLU A 99 2.27 -22.37 -2.50
C GLU A 99 3.48 -22.20 -3.41
N SER A 100 4.04 -23.31 -3.87
CA SER A 100 5.23 -23.29 -4.73
C SER A 100 4.99 -22.62 -6.09
N TRP A 101 3.73 -22.55 -6.54
CA TRP A 101 3.33 -21.94 -7.79
C TRP A 101 3.13 -20.41 -7.67
N THR A 102 3.09 -19.84 -6.47
CA THR A 102 2.77 -18.41 -6.30
C THR A 102 3.92 -17.49 -6.74
N SER A 103 5.15 -17.97 -6.70
CA SER A 103 6.34 -17.29 -7.22
C SER A 103 6.75 -17.77 -8.62
N ASP A 104 5.98 -18.68 -9.24
CA ASP A 104 6.26 -19.19 -10.58
C ASP A 104 5.76 -18.19 -11.65
N VAL A 105 6.47 -18.12 -12.77
CA VAL A 105 6.06 -17.42 -14.00
C VAL A 105 4.73 -17.95 -14.54
N SER A 106 4.37 -19.19 -14.17
CA SER A 106 3.08 -19.81 -14.47
C SER A 106 1.94 -19.41 -13.51
N ASN A 107 2.22 -18.61 -12.47
CA ASN A 107 1.18 -18.08 -11.58
C ASN A 107 0.17 -17.28 -12.43
N PRO A 108 -1.11 -17.71 -12.53
CA PRO A 108 -2.11 -17.01 -13.32
C PRO A 108 -2.41 -15.59 -12.81
N PHE A 109 -1.94 -15.26 -11.61
CA PHE A 109 -2.07 -13.95 -10.96
C PHE A 109 -0.74 -13.18 -10.91
N GLY A 110 0.39 -13.79 -11.27
CA GLY A 110 1.68 -13.11 -11.45
C GLY A 110 2.31 -12.45 -10.20
N GLY A 111 1.90 -12.81 -8.98
CA GLY A 111 2.44 -12.18 -7.76
C GLY A 111 1.78 -12.60 -6.44
N ASP A 112 2.08 -11.86 -5.37
CA ASP A 112 1.49 -12.01 -4.05
C ASP A 112 0.11 -11.33 -3.95
N TYR A 113 -0.77 -11.86 -3.10
CA TYR A 113 -2.17 -11.42 -2.99
C TYR A 113 -2.36 -10.36 -1.89
N ARG A 114 -1.45 -9.40 -1.82
CA ARG A 114 -1.34 -8.45 -0.70
C ARG A 114 -1.42 -7.05 -1.27
N PHE A 115 -2.26 -6.20 -0.68
CA PHE A 115 -2.65 -4.94 -1.29
C PHE A 115 -2.25 -3.78 -0.40
N VAL A 116 -1.67 -2.75 -1.02
CA VAL A 116 -1.50 -1.44 -0.41
C VAL A 116 -2.61 -0.52 -0.89
N TYR A 117 -3.31 0.08 0.07
CA TYR A 117 -4.32 1.10 -0.16
C TYR A 117 -3.85 2.43 0.40
N ILE A 118 -3.87 3.49 -0.41
CA ILE A 118 -3.62 4.87 0.02
C ILE A 118 -4.74 5.74 -0.54
N GLY A 119 -5.32 6.62 0.28
CA GLY A 119 -6.38 7.50 -0.18
C GLY A 119 -6.65 8.70 0.72
N ALA A 120 -7.21 9.76 0.13
CA ALA A 120 -7.43 11.03 0.81
C ALA A 120 -8.83 11.20 1.43
N LYS A 121 -9.80 10.31 1.16
CA LYS A 121 -11.21 10.59 1.51
C LYS A 121 -11.50 10.39 3.00
N GLY A 122 -11.73 11.49 3.71
CA GLY A 122 -12.27 11.56 5.08
C GLY A 122 -11.19 11.64 6.17
N GLN A 123 -10.14 10.84 6.03
CA GLN A 123 -8.86 10.96 6.73
C GLN A 123 -7.81 10.44 5.75
N ASN A 124 -6.77 11.22 5.48
CA ASN A 124 -5.61 10.77 4.70
C ASN A 124 -5.10 9.47 5.32
N SER A 125 -5.38 8.35 4.68
CA SER A 125 -5.27 7.05 5.32
C SER A 125 -4.46 6.11 4.45
N ILE A 126 -3.58 5.36 5.12
CA ILE A 126 -2.81 4.28 4.52
C ILE A 126 -3.24 3.00 5.21
N VAL A 127 -3.71 2.05 4.42
CA VAL A 127 -4.15 0.74 4.88
C VAL A 127 -3.39 -0.32 4.09
N MET A 128 -2.75 -1.25 4.79
CA MET A 128 -2.21 -2.46 4.18
C MET A 128 -3.06 -3.65 4.59
N LEU A 129 -3.45 -4.46 3.62
CA LEU A 129 -4.18 -5.71 3.80
C LEU A 129 -3.39 -6.87 3.21
#